data_AF-A0AAJ5V1C8-F1
#
_entry.id   AF-A0AAJ5V1C8-F1
#
_cell.length_a   1.000
_cell.length_b   1.000
_cell.length_c   1.000
_cell.angle_alpha   90.00
_cell.angle_beta   90.00
_cell.angle_gamma   90.00
#
_symmetry.space_group_name_H-M   'P 1'
#
loop_
_entity.id
_entity.type
_entity.pdbx_description
1 polymer ?
#
loop_
_entity_poly.entity_id
_entity_poly.type
_entity_poly.pdbx_seq_one_letter_code
_entity_poly.pdbx_strand_id
1 'polypeptide(L)'
;MIATTPRSCIVYGPAGCGKSSHAHAIAKALGLSRIHDNWTAGAPVPLLDTLILTDADNPSWYFNGRILTFNQAMQLIGHEKSNEMPVPGVDQRAAAWLGQAGLYRTRFDAVRNFEQSVTPVTAAELFNLASKQVLIQINGDRQPTRPSAAESNSQEKEGFE
;
A
#
# COMPACT_ATOMS: atom_id res chain seq x y z
N MET A 1 -7.53 25.21 0.56
CA MET A 1 -6.90 23.97 1.06
C MET A 1 -6.12 24.34 2.30
N ILE A 2 -6.50 23.87 3.50
CA ILE A 2 -5.73 24.16 4.70
C ILE A 2 -4.54 23.19 4.76
N ALA A 3 -3.36 23.65 4.34
CA ALA A 3 -2.13 22.88 4.55
C ALA A 3 -1.89 22.85 6.07
N THR A 4 -2.19 21.72 6.71
CA THR A 4 -1.88 21.53 8.12
C THR A 4 -0.37 21.60 8.28
N THR A 5 0.12 22.63 8.94
CA THR A 5 1.56 22.80 9.17
C THR A 5 2.06 21.62 10.02
N PRO A 6 3.07 20.87 9.55
CA PRO A 6 3.59 19.73 10.29
C PRO A 6 4.19 20.20 11.63
N ARG A 7 4.02 19.38 12.68
CA ARG A 7 4.56 19.68 14.01
C ARG A 7 6.07 19.40 14.01
N SER A 8 6.83 20.24 14.68
CA SER A 8 8.28 20.05 14.81
C SER A 8 8.64 18.69 15.42
N CYS A 9 9.83 18.20 15.10
CA CYS A 9 10.34 16.93 15.62
C CYS A 9 11.74 17.12 16.16
N ILE A 10 12.04 16.50 17.30
CA ILE A 10 13.39 16.49 17.86
C ILE A 10 14.05 15.14 17.54
N VAL A 11 15.27 15.19 17.02
CA VAL A 11 16.14 14.03 16.83
C VAL A 11 17.36 14.16 17.71
N TYR A 12 17.55 13.18 18.59
CA TYR A 12 18.68 13.16 19.53
C TYR A 12 19.58 11.94 19.34
N GLY A 13 20.84 12.08 19.76
CA GLY A 13 21.83 11.02 19.71
C GLY A 13 23.22 11.53 20.09
N PRO A 14 24.20 10.63 20.30
CA PRO A 14 25.54 11.02 20.71
C PRO A 14 26.23 11.94 19.68
N ALA A 15 27.15 12.78 20.16
CA ALA A 15 28.00 13.60 19.29
C ALA A 15 28.75 12.71 18.28
N GLY A 16 28.89 13.17 17.04
CA GLY A 16 29.57 12.41 15.99
C GLY A 16 28.76 11.27 15.33
N CYS A 17 27.50 11.02 15.71
CA CYS A 17 26.70 9.96 15.08
C CYS A 17 26.18 10.29 13.66
N GLY A 18 26.57 11.44 13.09
CA GLY A 18 26.19 11.82 11.73
C GLY A 18 24.79 12.43 11.60
N LYS A 19 24.21 12.93 12.70
CA LYS A 19 22.89 13.60 12.73
C LYS A 19 22.79 14.74 11.72
N SER A 20 23.76 15.65 11.74
CA SER A 20 23.86 16.80 10.83
C SER A 20 24.00 16.35 9.36
N SER A 21 24.76 15.28 9.10
CA SER A 21 24.96 14.74 7.75
C SER A 21 23.67 14.17 7.15
N HIS A 22 22.76 13.64 7.98
CA HIS A 22 21.49 13.05 7.54
C HIS A 22 20.29 13.97 7.79
N ALA A 23 20.50 15.17 8.32
CA ALA A 23 19.44 16.09 8.74
C ALA A 23 18.44 16.37 7.61
N HIS A 24 18.95 16.60 6.40
CA HIS A 24 18.13 16.87 5.22
C HIS A 24 17.26 15.69 4.81
N ALA A 25 17.79 14.47 4.88
CA ALA A 25 17.04 13.27 4.56
C ALA A 25 15.95 13.00 5.61
N ILE A 26 16.27 13.22 6.89
CA ILE A 26 15.31 13.06 7.99
C ILE A 26 14.20 14.11 7.89
N ALA A 27 14.55 15.37 7.63
CA ALA A 27 13.58 16.46 7.50
C ALA A 27 12.61 16.18 6.35
N LYS A 28 13.14 15.73 5.21
CA LYS A 28 12.34 15.32 4.05
C LYS A 28 11.36 14.19 4.40
N ALA A 29 11.85 13.13 5.06
CA ALA A 29 11.03 11.98 5.47
C ALA A 29 9.94 12.34 6.49
N LEU A 30 10.15 13.40 7.27
CA LEU A 30 9.18 13.93 8.22
C LEU A 30 8.26 15.01 7.63
N GLY A 31 8.51 15.42 6.38
CA GLY A 31 7.80 16.51 5.71
C GLY A 31 8.08 17.90 6.32
N LEU A 32 9.25 18.08 6.94
CA LEU A 32 9.68 19.32 7.58
C LEU A 32 10.57 20.12 6.63
N SER A 33 10.33 21.43 6.54
CA SER A 33 11.07 22.30 5.63
C SER A 33 12.27 22.97 6.30
N ARG A 34 12.29 23.06 7.64
CA ARG A 34 13.35 23.74 8.39
C ARG A 34 14.17 22.75 9.19
N ILE A 35 15.47 23.01 9.27
CA ILE A 35 16.41 22.22 10.07
C ILE A 35 17.10 23.17 11.03
N HIS A 36 17.08 22.83 12.30
CA HIS A 36 17.77 23.54 13.36
C HIS A 36 18.79 22.59 13.97
N ASP A 37 20.02 22.70 13.49
CA ASP A 37 21.15 21.93 13.98
C ASP A 37 21.72 22.56 15.26
N ASN A 38 22.32 21.73 16.12
CA ASN A 38 22.99 22.16 17.36
C ASN A 38 22.08 22.84 18.40
N TRP A 39 20.88 22.30 18.61
CA TRP A 39 20.00 22.80 19.67
C TRP A 39 20.48 22.37 21.06
N THR A 40 20.55 23.34 21.96
CA THR A 40 20.96 23.16 23.36
C THR A 40 19.78 23.23 24.30
N ALA A 41 19.83 22.45 25.38
CA ALA A 41 18.79 22.41 26.41
C ALA A 41 18.53 23.81 26.99
N GLY A 42 17.28 24.26 26.93
CA GLY A 42 16.85 25.59 27.40
C GLY A 42 16.72 26.65 26.31
N ALA A 43 17.16 26.39 25.07
CA ALA A 43 16.88 27.29 23.94
C ALA A 43 15.43 27.15 23.46
N PRO A 44 14.77 28.23 22.98
CA PRO A 44 13.39 28.16 22.49
C PRO A 44 13.29 27.20 21.30
N VAL A 45 12.37 26.23 21.39
CA VAL A 45 12.12 25.24 20.34
C VAL A 45 11.05 25.78 19.38
N PRO A 46 11.32 25.88 18.06
CA PRO A 46 10.28 26.22 17.09
C PRO A 46 9.19 25.15 17.10
N LEU A 47 7.93 25.53 17.28
CA LEU A 47 6.82 24.59 17.49
C LEU A 47 6.28 23.95 16.19
N LEU A 48 6.62 24.52 15.03
CA LEU A 48 6.09 24.10 13.73
C LEU A 48 7.20 23.96 12.68
N ASP A 49 7.04 22.98 11.79
CA ASP A 49 7.79 22.77 10.55
C ASP A 49 9.32 22.71 10.69
N THR A 50 9.83 22.36 11.88
CA THR A 50 11.27 22.37 12.14
C THR A 50 11.76 21.03 12.70
N LEU A 51 12.80 20.49 12.06
CA LEU A 51 13.59 19.38 12.58
C LEU A 51 14.68 19.94 13.50
N ILE A 52 14.65 19.57 14.77
CA ILE A 52 15.65 19.99 15.75
C ILE A 52 16.62 18.84 16.00
N LEU A 53 17.91 19.09 15.84
CA LEU A 53 18.96 18.13 16.18
C LEU A 53 19.59 18.53 17.52
N THR A 54 19.70 17.56 18.43
CA THR A 54 20.31 17.77 19.73
C THR A 54 21.17 16.60 20.16
N ASP A 55 22.19 16.88 20.96
CA ASP A 55 23.03 15.91 21.66
C ASP A 55 22.63 15.77 23.14
N ALA A 56 21.65 16.53 23.62
CA ALA A 56 21.17 16.45 24.98
C ALA A 56 20.56 15.07 25.30
N ASP A 57 20.92 14.50 26.45
CA ASP A 57 20.43 13.20 26.91
C ASP A 57 18.92 13.18 27.25
N ASN A 58 18.28 14.35 27.40
CA ASN A 58 16.88 14.42 27.82
C ASN A 58 16.03 15.53 27.14
N PRO A 59 15.74 15.39 25.83
CA PRO A 59 14.96 16.37 25.07
C PRO A 59 13.47 16.41 25.41
N SER A 60 12.95 15.38 26.10
CA SER A 60 11.53 15.23 26.44
C SER A 60 10.98 16.25 27.42
N TRP A 61 11.86 16.90 28.19
CA TRP A 61 11.47 17.92 29.16
C TRP A 61 11.17 19.28 28.52
N TYR A 62 11.66 19.54 27.31
CA TYR A 62 11.58 20.85 26.66
C TYR A 62 10.58 20.91 25.51
N PHE A 63 10.04 19.77 25.10
CA PHE A 63 9.19 19.69 23.92
C PHE A 63 8.06 18.69 24.09
N ASN A 64 6.83 19.18 23.90
CA ASN A 64 5.63 18.35 23.89
C ASN A 64 5.26 17.97 22.44
N GLY A 65 6.03 17.04 21.87
CA GLY A 65 5.80 16.57 20.50
C GLY A 65 6.59 15.30 20.16
N ARG A 66 6.86 15.08 18.87
CA ARG A 66 7.56 13.87 18.39
C ARG A 66 9.05 13.97 18.67
N ILE A 67 9.56 13.01 19.43
CA ILE A 67 10.96 12.88 19.79
C ILE A 67 11.45 11.52 19.30
N LEU A 68 12.56 11.52 18.57
CA LEU A 68 13.10 10.34 17.92
C LEU A 68 14.59 10.24 18.21
N THR A 69 15.09 9.02 18.38
CA THR A 69 16.54 8.78 18.33
C THR A 69 17.04 8.85 16.89
N PHE A 70 18.33 9.10 16.69
CA PHE A 70 18.94 9.05 15.36
C PHE A 70 18.64 7.72 14.61
N ASN A 71 18.72 6.58 15.31
CA ASN A 71 18.41 5.28 14.70
C ASN A 71 16.95 5.18 14.25
N GLN A 72 16.00 5.68 15.05
CA GLN A 72 14.59 5.74 14.65
C GLN A 72 14.38 6.67 13.45
N ALA A 73 15.08 7.81 13.40
CA ALA A 73 15.02 8.72 12.26
C ALA A 73 15.55 8.07 10.98
N MET A 74 16.62 7.28 11.07
CA MET A 74 17.16 6.53 9.94
C MET A 74 16.21 5.43 9.44
N GLN A 75 15.46 4.77 10.34
CA GLN A 75 14.41 3.82 9.94
C GLN A 75 13.29 4.50 9.12
N LEU A 76 12.95 5.75 9.44
CA LEU A 76 11.96 6.52 8.67
C LEU A 76 12.48 6.86 7.26
N ILE A 77 13.75 7.22 7.12
CA ILE A 77 14.37 7.43 5.79
C ILE A 77 14.33 6.14 4.97
N GLY A 78 14.61 4.99 5.60
CA GLY A 78 14.53 3.69 4.95
C GLY A 78 13.13 3.40 4.39
N HIS A 79 12.09 3.78 5.12
CA HIS A 79 10.70 3.64 4.68
C HIS A 79 10.32 4.67 3.61
N GLU A 80 10.88 5.89 3.62
CA GLU A 80 10.65 6.87 2.54
C GLU A 80 11.30 6.44 1.21
N LYS A 81 12.44 5.75 1.24
CA LYS A 81 13.02 5.17 0.01
C LYS A 81 12.15 4.06 -0.59
N SER A 82 11.30 3.42 0.20
CA SER A 82 10.24 2.52 -0.29
C SER A 82 8.96 3.25 -0.67
N ASN A 83 8.91 4.57 -0.43
CA ASN A 83 7.82 5.47 -0.77
C ASN A 83 8.24 6.49 -1.84
N GLU A 84 9.13 6.10 -2.78
CA GLU A 84 9.06 6.62 -4.15
C GLU A 84 7.74 6.14 -4.77
N MET A 85 6.66 6.69 -4.23
CA MET A 85 5.33 6.62 -4.76
C MET A 85 5.39 7.35 -6.10
N PRO A 86 5.05 6.69 -7.21
CA PRO A 86 4.87 7.38 -8.47
C PRO A 86 3.75 8.40 -8.23
N VAL A 87 4.06 9.67 -8.49
CA VAL A 87 3.17 10.80 -8.76
C VAL A 87 1.71 10.63 -8.28
N PRO A 88 1.22 11.39 -7.27
CA PRO A 88 -0.17 11.36 -6.88
C PRO A 88 -1.00 12.08 -7.96
N GLY A 89 -1.35 11.32 -9.00
CA GLY A 89 -2.19 11.76 -10.09
C GLY A 89 -3.00 10.55 -10.54
N VAL A 90 -4.29 10.57 -10.15
CA VAL A 90 -5.39 9.68 -10.53
C VAL A 90 -5.32 8.18 -10.12
N ASP A 91 -6.30 7.81 -9.27
CA ASP A 91 -6.87 6.46 -9.07
C ASP A 91 -6.09 5.39 -8.27
N GLN A 92 -5.95 5.62 -6.95
CA GLN A 92 -5.98 4.51 -5.96
C GLN A 92 -7.33 4.39 -5.25
N ARG A 93 -8.44 4.73 -5.92
CA ARG A 93 -9.77 4.30 -5.47
C ARG A 93 -9.93 2.86 -5.97
N ALA A 94 -9.90 1.89 -5.05
CA ALA A 94 -10.20 0.50 -5.38
C ALA A 94 -11.52 0.45 -6.18
N ALA A 95 -11.45 -0.05 -7.41
CA ALA A 95 -12.61 -0.20 -8.29
C ALA A 95 -13.48 -1.38 -7.86
N ALA A 96 -12.86 -2.37 -7.22
CA ALA A 96 -13.50 -3.53 -6.62
C ALA A 96 -12.66 -4.09 -5.47
N TRP A 97 -13.21 -5.08 -4.76
CA TRP A 97 -12.57 -5.78 -3.66
C TRP A 97 -12.65 -7.28 -3.91
N LEU A 98 -11.51 -7.96 -3.97
CA LEU A 98 -11.47 -9.40 -4.21
C LEU A 98 -11.33 -10.13 -2.87
N GLY A 99 -12.37 -10.86 -2.49
CA GLY A 99 -12.38 -11.81 -1.37
C GLY A 99 -12.28 -13.25 -1.84
N GLN A 100 -12.38 -14.19 -0.91
CA GLN A 100 -12.31 -15.62 -1.23
C GLN A 100 -13.54 -16.11 -2.01
N ALA A 101 -14.72 -15.57 -1.72
CA ALA A 101 -15.95 -15.92 -2.42
C ALA A 101 -16.13 -15.14 -3.73
N GLY A 102 -15.26 -14.16 -4.01
CA GLY A 102 -15.21 -13.49 -5.30
C GLY A 102 -15.09 -11.97 -5.21
N LEU A 103 -15.61 -11.30 -6.24
CA LEU A 103 -15.44 -9.88 -6.46
C LEU A 103 -16.61 -9.07 -5.90
N TYR A 104 -16.31 -8.10 -5.04
CA TYR A 104 -17.27 -7.19 -4.41
C TYR A 104 -17.11 -5.76 -4.91
N ARG A 105 -18.23 -5.03 -4.99
CA ARG A 105 -18.23 -3.62 -5.42
C ARG A 105 -17.63 -2.69 -4.37
N THR A 106 -17.80 -3.02 -3.09
CA THR A 106 -17.32 -2.21 -1.97
C THR A 106 -16.75 -3.09 -0.87
N ARG A 107 -15.84 -2.52 -0.06
CA ARG A 107 -15.30 -3.23 1.11
C ARG A 107 -16.39 -3.62 2.11
N PHE A 108 -17.39 -2.76 2.28
CA PHE A 108 -18.49 -2.99 3.21
C PHE A 108 -19.36 -4.19 2.80
N ASP A 109 -19.58 -4.38 1.50
CA ASP A 109 -20.28 -5.54 0.95
C ASP A 109 -19.54 -6.85 1.24
N ALA A 110 -18.21 -6.85 1.09
CA ALA A 110 -17.40 -8.02 1.46
C ALA A 110 -17.46 -8.32 2.97
N VAL A 111 -17.42 -7.29 3.82
CA VAL A 111 -17.56 -7.45 5.28
C VAL A 111 -18.93 -8.04 5.64
N ARG A 112 -20.01 -7.66 4.95
CA ARG A 112 -21.34 -8.28 5.12
C ARG A 112 -21.38 -9.75 4.74
N ASN A 113 -20.51 -10.17 3.83
CA ASN A 113 -20.35 -11.57 3.42
C ASN A 113 -19.31 -12.32 4.28
N PHE A 114 -18.95 -11.77 5.45
CA PHE A 114 -18.00 -12.38 6.39
C PHE A 114 -16.59 -12.62 5.83
N GLU A 115 -16.19 -11.86 4.80
CA GLU A 115 -14.83 -11.91 4.26
C GLU A 115 -13.85 -11.25 5.25
N GLN A 116 -12.96 -12.05 5.83
CA GLN A 116 -11.94 -11.55 6.76
C GLN A 116 -10.70 -10.97 6.07
N SER A 117 -10.49 -11.31 4.79
CA SER A 117 -9.36 -10.84 3.99
C SER A 117 -9.85 -10.47 2.60
N VAL A 118 -9.70 -9.19 2.25
CA VAL A 118 -10.04 -8.67 0.92
C VAL A 118 -8.90 -7.84 0.38
N THR A 119 -8.56 -8.07 -0.88
CA THR A 119 -7.56 -7.27 -1.58
C THR A 119 -8.24 -6.18 -2.41
N PRO A 120 -7.82 -4.92 -2.29
CA PRO A 120 -8.31 -3.87 -3.17
C PRO A 120 -7.83 -4.15 -4.60
N VAL A 121 -8.72 -3.97 -5.57
CA VAL A 121 -8.43 -4.18 -7.00
C VAL A 121 -8.66 -2.87 -7.75
N THR A 122 -7.66 -2.43 -8.52
CA THR A 122 -7.76 -1.26 -9.39
C THR A 122 -8.57 -1.55 -10.66
N ALA A 123 -9.00 -0.52 -11.39
CA ALA A 123 -9.74 -0.71 -12.63
C ALA A 123 -8.93 -1.49 -13.69
N ALA A 124 -7.62 -1.24 -13.77
CA ALA A 124 -6.72 -1.95 -14.67
C ALA A 124 -6.59 -3.44 -14.31
N GLU A 125 -6.44 -3.76 -13.03
CA GLU A 125 -6.39 -5.16 -12.57
C GLU A 125 -7.72 -5.87 -12.81
N LEU A 126 -8.84 -5.19 -12.56
CA LEU A 126 -10.17 -5.72 -12.83
C LEU A 126 -10.34 -6.07 -14.31
N PHE A 127 -9.92 -5.18 -15.21
CA PHE A 127 -9.97 -5.42 -16.65
C PHE A 127 -9.10 -6.63 -17.06
N ASN A 128 -7.90 -6.77 -16.49
CA ASN A 128 -7.03 -7.90 -16.74
C ASN A 128 -7.64 -9.22 -16.25
N LEU A 129 -8.21 -9.24 -15.03
CA LEU A 129 -8.93 -10.40 -14.50
C LEU A 129 -10.11 -10.80 -15.38
N ALA A 130 -10.91 -9.83 -15.82
CA ALA A 130 -12.02 -10.07 -16.74
C ALA A 130 -11.53 -10.60 -18.10
N SER A 131 -10.44 -10.03 -18.64
CA SER A 131 -9.85 -10.46 -19.92
C SER A 131 -9.36 -11.91 -19.86
N LYS A 132 -8.70 -12.30 -18.76
CA LYS A 132 -8.29 -13.69 -18.51
C LYS A 132 -9.49 -14.64 -18.47
N GLN A 133 -10.57 -14.25 -17.81
CA GLN A 133 -11.78 -15.06 -17.75
C GLN A 133 -12.39 -15.27 -19.14
N VAL A 134 -12.50 -14.21 -19.95
CA VAL A 134 -13.01 -14.30 -21.33
C VAL A 134 -12.15 -15.23 -22.18
N LEU A 135 -10.83 -15.16 -22.05
CA LEU A 135 -9.91 -16.04 -22.77
C LEU A 135 -10.10 -17.52 -22.39
N ILE A 136 -10.35 -17.81 -21.11
CA ILE A 136 -10.66 -19.18 -20.64
C ILE A 136 -11.96 -19.69 -21.26
N GLN A 137 -13.00 -18.84 -21.35
CA GLN A 137 -14.28 -19.22 -21.98
C GLN A 137 -14.11 -19.56 -23.47
N ILE A 138 -13.37 -18.74 -24.22
CA ILE A 138 -13.14 -18.95 -25.66
C ILE A 138 -12.35 -20.24 -25.92
N ASN A 139 -11.37 -20.56 -25.06
CA ASN A 139 -10.57 -21.78 -25.20
C ASN A 139 -11.31 -23.03 -24.67
N GLY A 140 -12.28 -22.87 -23.78
CA GLY A 140 -13.12 -23.96 -23.26
C GLY A 140 -14.20 -24.44 -24.24
N ASP A 141 -14.65 -23.59 -25.16
CA ASP A 141 -15.73 -23.90 -26.11
C ASP A 141 -15.28 -24.68 -27.36
N ARG A 142 -13.97 -24.90 -27.56
CA ARG A 142 -13.43 -25.68 -28.68
C ARG A 142 -13.24 -27.16 -28.36
N GLN A 143 -14.27 -27.82 -27.83
CA GLN A 143 -14.38 -29.26 -28.08
C GLN A 143 -14.90 -29.44 -29.51
N PRO A 144 -14.18 -30.13 -30.42
CA PRO A 144 -14.73 -30.45 -31.71
C PRO A 144 -15.90 -31.41 -31.49
N THR A 145 -17.13 -30.89 -31.59
CA THR A 145 -18.33 -31.71 -31.77
C THR A 145 -18.12 -32.54 -33.03
N ARG A 146 -17.68 -33.79 -32.85
CA ARG A 146 -17.59 -34.78 -33.90
C ARG A 146 -19.01 -35.02 -34.42
N PRO A 147 -19.30 -34.78 -35.71
CA PRO A 147 -20.64 -34.98 -36.23
C PRO A 147 -21.00 -36.47 -36.27
N SER A 148 -22.25 -36.71 -35.87
CA SER A 148 -23.09 -37.89 -36.07
C SER A 148 -22.70 -38.78 -37.26
N ALA A 149 -22.33 -40.02 -36.98
CA ALA A 149 -22.56 -41.14 -37.89
C ALA A 149 -23.62 -42.02 -37.25
N ALA A 150 -24.83 -41.94 -37.79
CA ALA A 150 -25.89 -42.87 -37.55
C ALA A 150 -25.53 -44.20 -38.23
N GLU A 151 -25.39 -45.28 -37.45
CA GLU A 151 -25.67 -46.63 -37.94
C GLU A 151 -26.39 -47.39 -36.83
N SER A 152 -27.71 -47.40 -36.95
CA SER A 152 -28.58 -48.37 -36.27
C SER A 152 -28.23 -49.76 -36.76
N ASN A 153 -27.99 -50.70 -35.85
CA ASN A 153 -28.23 -52.10 -36.15
C ASN A 153 -28.72 -52.83 -34.89
N SER A 154 -30.01 -52.65 -34.61
CA SER A 154 -30.78 -53.53 -33.74
C SER A 154 -31.13 -54.77 -34.55
N GLN A 155 -30.47 -55.89 -34.26
CA GLN A 155 -30.81 -57.18 -34.83
C GLN A 155 -31.71 -57.93 -33.84
N GLU A 156 -32.98 -57.52 -33.76
CA GLU A 156 -34.05 -58.34 -33.20
C GLU A 156 -34.55 -59.25 -34.32
N LYS A 157 -34.35 -60.56 -34.16
CA LYS A 157 -35.01 -61.57 -34.99
C LYS A 157 -36.22 -62.08 -34.22
N GLU A 158 -37.39 -61.56 -34.59
CA GLU A 158 -38.67 -62.23 -34.33
C GLU A 158 -38.76 -63.51 -35.18
N GLY A 159 -39.30 -64.57 -34.58
CA GLY A 159 -39.57 -65.83 -35.26
C GLY A 159 -40.82 -65.74 -36.15
N PHE A 160 -40.90 -66.64 -37.13
CA PHE A 160 -42.14 -66.95 -37.84
C PHE A 160 -42.13 -68.42 -38.29
N GLU A 161 -43.20 -69.12 -37.88
CA GLU A 161 -43.83 -70.35 -38.41
C GLU A 161 -43.01 -71.54 -38.93
#